data_AF-A0A6G3D2J0-F1
#
_entry.id   AF-A0A6G3D2J0-F1
#
_cell.length_a   1.000
_cell.length_b   1.000
_cell.length_c   1.000
_cell.angle_alpha   90.00
_cell.angle_beta   90.00
_cell.angle_gamma   90.00
#
_symmetry.space_group_name_H-M   'P 1'
#
loop_
_entity.id
_entity.type
_entity.pdbx_description
1 polymer ?
#
loop_
_entity_poly.entity_id
_entity_poly.type
_entity_poly.pdbx_seq_one_letter_code
_entity_poly.pdbx_strand_id
1 'polypeptide(L)'
;AEDAVEARAHWLDLKEQRLHGIAAELAANLTDGTPCAVCGATQHPAPARKTAGHVDREAEERALTAYQTADELRAQAERHLGTVREALAAATAEAGDAPTAQLAEEAEELEGAYTRARATASGLHAAQEELRRAEGEREQRVAA
;
A
#
# COMPACT_ATOMS: atom_id res chain seq x y z
N ALA A 1 -3.75 7.47 11.27
CA ALA A 1 -3.07 6.54 12.22
C ALA A 1 -3.26 7.03 13.65
N GLU A 2 -3.09 8.34 13.89
CA GLU A 2 -3.44 9.02 15.14
C GLU A 2 -4.88 8.73 15.58
N ASP A 3 -5.87 8.81 14.67
CA ASP A 3 -7.27 8.52 14.99
C ASP A 3 -7.52 7.13 15.60
N ALA A 4 -6.84 6.09 15.11
CA ALA A 4 -6.98 4.73 15.63
C ALA A 4 -6.35 4.58 17.01
N VAL A 5 -5.25 5.28 17.26
CA VAL A 5 -4.57 5.31 18.57
C VAL A 5 -5.42 6.05 19.59
N GLU A 6 -5.97 7.20 19.22
CA GLU A 6 -6.87 7.99 20.06
C GLU A 6 -8.16 7.24 20.38
N ALA A 7 -8.80 6.62 19.37
CA ALA A 7 -9.99 5.81 19.56
C ALA A 7 -9.73 4.60 20.47
N ARG A 8 -8.54 3.98 20.34
CA ARG A 8 -8.10 2.89 21.22
C ARG A 8 -7.93 3.37 22.67
N ALA A 9 -7.26 4.50 22.87
CA ALA A 9 -7.07 5.08 24.19
C ALA A 9 -8.42 5.39 24.85
N HIS A 10 -9.32 6.05 24.10
CA HIS A 10 -10.65 6.37 24.58
C HIS A 10 -11.47 5.13 24.98
N TRP A 11 -11.45 4.07 24.16
CA TRP A 11 -12.10 2.81 24.50
C TRP A 11 -11.52 2.18 25.76
N LEU A 12 -10.19 2.17 25.91
CA LEU A 12 -9.53 1.64 27.11
C LEU A 12 -9.89 2.43 28.36
N ASP A 13 -9.96 3.75 28.28
CA ASP A 13 -10.35 4.62 29.39
C ASP A 13 -11.79 4.34 29.83
N LEU A 14 -12.72 4.20 28.88
CA LEU A 14 -14.13 3.89 29.18
C LEU A 14 -14.28 2.49 29.78
N LYS A 15 -13.53 1.51 29.25
CA LYS A 15 -13.49 0.15 29.80
C LYS A 15 -12.99 0.15 31.24
N GLU A 16 -11.91 0.90 31.52
CA GLU A 16 -11.37 1.03 32.87
C GLU A 16 -12.37 1.71 33.82
N GLN A 17 -13.01 2.81 33.40
CA GLN A 17 -14.03 3.49 34.18
C GLN A 17 -15.22 2.57 34.50
N ARG A 18 -15.67 1.77 33.54
CA ARG A 18 -16.75 0.81 33.74
C ARG A 18 -16.35 -0.30 34.71
N LEU A 19 -15.14 -0.84 34.60
CA LEU A 19 -14.63 -1.85 35.54
C LEU A 19 -14.61 -1.32 36.98
N HIS A 20 -14.19 -0.08 37.19
CA HIS A 20 -14.28 0.58 38.50
C HIS A 20 -15.73 0.76 38.99
N GLY A 21 -16.68 0.94 38.07
CA GLY A 21 -18.11 1.08 38.36
C GLY A 21 -18.92 -0.22 38.44
N ILE A 22 -18.30 -1.40 38.26
CA ILE A 22 -19.03 -2.67 38.05
C ILE A 22 -19.87 -3.08 39.26
N ALA A 23 -19.42 -2.77 40.49
CA ALA A 23 -20.16 -3.07 41.70
C ALA A 23 -21.53 -2.37 41.72
N ALA A 24 -21.61 -1.14 41.20
CA ALA A 24 -22.85 -0.40 41.08
C ALA A 24 -23.76 -0.93 39.96
N GLU A 25 -23.20 -1.48 38.87
CA GLU A 25 -23.99 -2.19 37.84
C GLU A 25 -24.63 -3.45 38.41
N LEU A 26 -23.85 -4.25 39.15
CA LEU A 26 -24.34 -5.48 39.76
C LEU A 26 -25.40 -5.18 40.83
N ALA A 27 -25.14 -4.18 41.67
CA ALA A 27 -26.05 -3.76 42.72
C ALA A 27 -27.40 -3.25 42.20
N ALA A 28 -27.45 -2.68 41.00
CA ALA A 28 -28.70 -2.22 40.37
C ALA A 28 -29.67 -3.37 40.04
N ASN A 29 -29.20 -4.61 39.99
CA ASN A 29 -30.02 -5.80 39.72
C ASN A 29 -30.42 -6.56 41.00
N LEU A 30 -30.10 -6.01 42.19
CA LEU A 30 -30.50 -6.64 43.45
C LEU A 30 -31.99 -6.43 43.73
N THR A 31 -32.64 -7.49 44.18
CA THR A 31 -34.05 -7.50 44.59
C THR A 31 -34.16 -8.02 46.01
N ASP A 32 -34.90 -7.31 46.87
CA ASP A 32 -35.07 -7.70 48.27
C ASP A 32 -35.62 -9.13 48.40
N GLY A 33 -35.02 -9.91 49.29
CA GLY A 33 -35.40 -11.30 49.55
C GLY A 33 -34.95 -12.31 48.48
N THR A 34 -34.36 -11.85 47.36
CA THR A 34 -33.82 -12.73 46.31
C THR A 34 -32.32 -12.99 46.56
N PRO A 35 -31.84 -14.24 46.48
CA PRO A 35 -30.41 -14.53 46.58
C PRO A 35 -29.60 -13.82 45.49
N CYS A 36 -28.55 -13.10 45.86
CA CYS A 36 -27.63 -12.46 44.93
C CYS A 36 -26.88 -13.49 44.08
N ALA A 37 -26.80 -13.28 42.77
CA ALA A 37 -26.12 -14.19 41.84
C ALA A 37 -24.59 -14.29 42.06
N VAL A 38 -23.99 -13.34 42.76
CA VAL A 38 -22.53 -13.32 43.02
C VAL A 38 -22.16 -14.02 44.32
N CYS A 39 -22.87 -13.73 45.42
CA CYS A 39 -22.52 -14.21 46.77
C CYS A 39 -23.60 -15.06 47.45
N GLY A 40 -24.82 -15.11 46.91
CA GLY A 40 -25.96 -15.86 47.47
C GLY A 40 -26.72 -15.18 48.60
N ALA A 41 -26.28 -14.01 49.10
CA ALA A 41 -26.96 -13.29 50.19
C ALA A 41 -28.28 -12.65 49.72
N THR A 42 -29.27 -12.58 50.61
CA THR A 42 -30.60 -11.98 50.35
C THR A 42 -30.75 -10.54 50.81
N GLN A 43 -29.73 -9.98 51.46
CA GLN A 43 -29.72 -8.60 51.99
C GLN A 43 -28.40 -7.89 51.68
N HIS A 44 -28.49 -6.62 51.25
CA HIS A 44 -27.36 -5.72 51.02
C HIS A 44 -27.68 -4.36 51.65
N PRO A 45 -27.26 -4.07 52.90
CA PRO A 45 -27.66 -2.86 53.61
C PRO A 45 -27.04 -1.57 53.06
N ALA A 46 -25.92 -1.66 52.33
CA ALA A 46 -25.25 -0.53 51.68
C ALA A 46 -24.78 -0.92 50.26
N PRO A 47 -25.72 -1.10 49.31
CA PRO A 47 -25.38 -1.47 47.94
C PRO A 47 -24.67 -0.30 47.24
N ALA A 48 -23.70 -0.62 46.38
CA ALA A 48 -23.00 0.37 45.57
C ALA A 48 -24.00 1.10 44.65
N ARG A 49 -23.83 2.41 44.48
CA ARG A 49 -24.72 3.25 43.66
C ARG A 49 -23.97 3.83 42.47
N LYS A 50 -24.65 3.92 41.33
CA LYS A 50 -24.12 4.62 40.16
C LYS A 50 -23.99 6.11 40.49
N THR A 51 -22.81 6.67 40.23
CA THR A 51 -22.57 8.11 40.30
C THR A 51 -22.97 8.78 38.98
N ALA A 52 -23.18 10.10 39.00
CA ALA A 52 -23.35 10.87 37.77
C ALA A 52 -22.09 10.71 36.91
N GLY A 53 -22.24 10.27 35.67
CA GLY A 53 -21.12 9.94 34.77
C GLY A 53 -20.66 8.48 34.81
N HIS A 54 -21.42 7.57 35.42
CA HIS A 54 -21.17 6.12 35.31
C HIS A 54 -21.17 5.70 33.84
N VAL A 55 -20.04 5.12 33.40
CA VAL A 55 -19.91 4.54 32.05
C VAL A 55 -20.65 3.22 32.03
N ASP A 56 -21.68 3.14 31.21
CA ASP A 56 -22.41 1.91 30.98
C ASP A 56 -21.78 1.05 29.88
N ARG A 57 -22.30 -0.18 29.77
CA ARG A 57 -21.86 -1.13 28.76
C ARG A 57 -22.05 -0.61 27.34
N GLU A 58 -23.12 0.15 27.08
CA GLU A 58 -23.40 0.67 25.74
C GLU A 58 -22.37 1.72 25.32
N ALA A 59 -21.92 2.57 26.25
CA ALA A 59 -20.85 3.54 26.01
C ALA A 59 -19.51 2.86 25.70
N GLU A 60 -19.14 1.81 26.43
CA GLU A 60 -17.95 0.99 26.13
C GLU A 60 -18.06 0.34 24.75
N GLU A 61 -19.21 -0.28 24.43
CA GLU A 61 -19.45 -0.95 23.16
C GLU A 61 -19.37 0.03 21.97
N ARG A 62 -19.94 1.24 22.07
CA ARG A 62 -19.81 2.27 21.04
C ARG A 62 -18.35 2.71 20.82
N ALA A 63 -17.58 2.88 21.89
CA ALA A 63 -16.17 3.24 21.78
C ALA A 63 -15.33 2.11 21.18
N LEU A 64 -15.64 0.84 21.50
CA LEU A 64 -15.02 -0.32 20.88
C LEU A 64 -15.28 -0.35 19.36
N THR A 65 -16.53 -0.13 18.94
CA THR A 65 -16.87 -0.07 17.51
C THR A 65 -16.13 1.07 16.80
N ALA A 66 -16.05 2.25 17.42
CA ALA A 66 -15.31 3.37 16.86
C ALA A 66 -13.81 3.05 16.68
N TYR A 67 -13.19 2.42 17.68
CA TYR A 67 -11.81 1.94 17.58
C TYR A 67 -11.64 0.91 16.45
N GLN A 68 -12.52 -0.10 16.37
CA GLN A 68 -12.44 -1.13 15.34
C GLN A 68 -12.54 -0.53 13.93
N THR A 69 -13.47 0.38 13.70
CA THR A 69 -13.59 1.09 12.42
C THR A 69 -12.33 1.89 12.09
N ALA A 70 -11.80 2.64 13.06
CA ALA A 70 -10.57 3.41 12.85
C ALA A 70 -9.36 2.50 12.56
N ASP A 71 -9.26 1.36 13.23
CA ASP A 71 -8.18 0.38 13.03
C ASP A 71 -8.28 -0.31 11.67
N GLU A 72 -9.49 -0.66 11.22
CA GLU A 72 -9.74 -1.21 9.89
C GLU A 72 -9.34 -0.24 8.78
N LEU A 73 -9.74 1.03 8.92
CA LEU A 73 -9.36 2.10 7.98
C LEU A 73 -7.84 2.30 7.94
N ARG A 74 -7.19 2.31 9.10
CA ARG A 74 -5.72 2.38 9.20
C ARG A 74 -5.07 1.21 8.47
N ALA A 75 -5.51 -0.02 8.75
CA ALA A 75 -4.96 -1.21 8.12
C ALA A 75 -5.18 -1.23 6.60
N GLN A 76 -6.33 -0.73 6.11
CA GLN A 76 -6.60 -0.58 4.68
C GLN A 76 -5.64 0.43 4.03
N ALA A 77 -5.45 1.60 4.65
CA ALA A 77 -4.53 2.61 4.16
C ALA A 77 -3.09 2.09 4.11
N GLU A 78 -2.66 1.35 5.13
CA GLU A 78 -1.32 0.72 5.18
C GLU A 78 -1.12 -0.30 4.05
N ARG A 79 -2.12 -1.16 3.79
CA ARG A 79 -2.07 -2.10 2.67
C ARG A 79 -1.96 -1.37 1.32
N HIS A 80 -2.77 -0.34 1.12
CA HIS A 80 -2.75 0.44 -0.12
C HIS A 80 -1.39 1.14 -0.32
N LEU A 81 -0.85 1.73 0.74
CA LEU A 81 0.47 2.35 0.73
C LEU A 81 1.57 1.33 0.40
N GLY A 82 1.48 0.11 0.93
CA GLY A 82 2.37 -1.00 0.58
C GLY A 82 2.36 -1.29 -0.92
N THR A 83 1.16 -1.50 -1.50
CA THR A 83 1.00 -1.75 -2.93
C THR A 83 1.55 -0.61 -3.79
N VAL A 84 1.28 0.65 -3.43
CA VAL A 84 1.78 1.81 -4.20
C VAL A 84 3.31 1.91 -4.11
N ARG A 85 3.91 1.61 -2.94
CA ARG A 85 5.36 1.61 -2.78
C ARG A 85 6.04 0.50 -3.58
N GLU A 86 5.47 -0.69 -3.60
CA GLU A 86 5.97 -1.80 -4.41
C GLU A 86 5.89 -1.46 -5.91
N ALA A 87 4.76 -0.91 -6.37
CA ALA A 87 4.60 -0.47 -7.74
C ALA A 87 5.60 0.64 -8.12
N LEU A 88 5.82 1.62 -7.22
CA LEU A 88 6.81 2.68 -7.42
C LEU A 88 8.23 2.11 -7.50
N ALA A 89 8.58 1.18 -6.62
CA ALA A 89 9.90 0.54 -6.63
C ALA A 89 10.13 -0.25 -7.94
N ALA A 90 9.12 -1.00 -8.39
CA ALA A 90 9.19 -1.73 -9.66
C ALA A 90 9.34 -0.79 -10.86
N ALA A 91 8.51 0.27 -10.94
CA ALA A 91 8.60 1.25 -12.03
C ALA A 91 9.93 2.00 -12.03
N THR A 92 10.47 2.32 -10.85
CA THR A 92 11.77 2.96 -10.71
C THR A 92 12.91 2.05 -11.16
N ALA A 93 12.86 0.76 -10.80
CA ALA A 93 13.83 -0.23 -11.22
C ALA A 93 13.79 -0.49 -12.74
N GLU A 94 12.59 -0.48 -13.34
CA GLU A 94 12.41 -0.65 -14.79
C GLU A 94 12.87 0.57 -15.60
N ALA A 95 12.64 1.79 -15.09
CA ALA A 95 13.06 3.01 -15.77
C ALA A 95 14.59 3.17 -15.87
N GLY A 96 15.34 2.58 -14.94
CA GLY A 96 16.79 2.76 -14.86
C GLY A 96 17.21 4.19 -14.52
N ASP A 97 18.51 4.47 -14.62
CA ASP A 97 19.09 5.76 -14.19
C ASP A 97 19.27 6.78 -15.33
N ALA A 98 19.10 6.36 -16.59
CA ALA A 98 19.37 7.20 -17.74
C ALA A 98 18.23 8.22 -17.95
N PRO A 99 18.53 9.53 -18.09
CA PRO A 99 17.53 10.52 -18.42
C PRO A 99 16.85 10.20 -19.76
N THR A 100 15.53 10.40 -19.82
CA THR A 100 14.75 10.12 -21.04
C THR A 100 15.27 10.86 -22.27
N ALA A 101 15.76 12.09 -22.10
CA ALA A 101 16.34 12.87 -23.20
C ALA A 101 17.61 12.24 -23.76
N GLN A 102 18.46 11.65 -22.90
CA GLN A 102 19.67 10.95 -23.34
C GLN A 102 19.31 9.66 -24.09
N LEU A 103 18.38 8.87 -23.57
CA LEU A 103 17.91 7.66 -24.26
C LEU A 103 17.29 7.97 -25.62
N ALA A 104 16.60 9.10 -25.75
CA ALA A 104 16.03 9.53 -27.03
C ALA A 104 17.13 9.89 -28.05
N GLU A 105 18.15 10.63 -27.63
CA GLU A 105 19.30 10.95 -28.48
C GLU A 105 20.05 9.68 -28.92
N GLU A 106 20.33 8.77 -27.99
CA GLU A 106 20.96 7.48 -28.29
C GLU A 106 20.14 6.64 -29.28
N ALA A 107 18.80 6.65 -29.16
CA ALA A 107 17.91 5.96 -30.09
C ALA A 107 17.97 6.55 -31.50
N GLU A 108 17.94 7.88 -31.63
CA GLU A 108 18.06 8.58 -32.91
C GLU A 108 19.41 8.32 -33.58
N GLU A 109 20.50 8.33 -32.81
CA GLU A 109 21.84 8.00 -33.32
C GLU A 109 21.93 6.57 -33.87
N LEU A 110 21.39 5.61 -33.11
CA LEU A 110 21.35 4.19 -33.51
C LEU A 110 20.50 3.97 -34.76
N GLU A 111 19.34 4.61 -34.85
CA GLU A 111 18.46 4.56 -36.03
C GLU A 111 19.18 5.12 -37.27
N GLY A 112 19.88 6.24 -37.11
CA GLY A 112 20.70 6.84 -38.15
C GLY A 112 21.84 5.93 -38.60
N ALA A 113 22.56 5.32 -37.66
CA ALA A 113 23.63 4.37 -37.96
C ALA A 113 23.11 3.12 -38.67
N TYR A 114 21.99 2.56 -38.22
CA TYR A 114 21.32 1.43 -38.85
C TYR A 114 20.93 1.76 -40.29
N THR A 115 20.33 2.92 -40.52
CA THR A 115 19.89 3.35 -41.85
C THR A 115 21.06 3.48 -42.81
N ARG A 116 22.17 4.09 -42.37
CA ARG A 116 23.42 4.19 -43.15
C ARG A 116 24.00 2.82 -43.47
N ALA A 117 24.10 1.94 -42.47
CA ALA A 117 24.62 0.59 -42.67
C ALA A 117 23.77 -0.20 -43.67
N ARG A 118 22.44 -0.11 -43.55
CA ARG A 118 21.49 -0.73 -44.46
C ARG A 118 21.64 -0.20 -45.89
N ALA A 119 21.75 1.10 -46.07
CA ALA A 119 21.94 1.72 -47.39
C ALA A 119 23.24 1.24 -48.07
N THR A 120 24.36 1.24 -47.33
CA THR A 120 25.64 0.73 -47.82
C THR A 120 25.57 -0.75 -48.20
N ALA A 121 24.93 -1.57 -47.36
CA ALA A 121 24.76 -3.00 -47.64
C ALA A 121 23.90 -3.24 -48.90
N SER A 122 22.82 -2.48 -49.07
CA SER A 122 22.00 -2.55 -50.29
C SER A 122 22.76 -2.10 -51.55
N GLY A 123 23.66 -1.13 -51.43
CA GLY A 123 24.48 -0.65 -52.55
C GLY A 123 25.65 -1.57 -52.94
N LEU A 124 26.08 -2.47 -52.05
CA LEU A 124 27.27 -3.30 -52.23
C LEU A 124 27.19 -4.20 -53.48
N HIS A 125 26.04 -4.83 -53.72
CA HIS A 125 25.88 -5.73 -54.86
C HIS A 125 26.05 -5.00 -56.20
N ALA A 126 25.43 -3.82 -56.33
CA ALA A 126 25.57 -2.99 -57.52
C ALA A 126 27.04 -2.53 -57.70
N ALA A 127 27.71 -2.14 -56.62
CA ALA A 127 29.13 -1.75 -56.68
C ALA A 127 30.03 -2.93 -57.11
N GLN A 128 29.74 -4.16 -56.67
CA GLN A 128 30.48 -5.37 -57.07
C GLN A 128 30.23 -5.75 -58.54
N GLU A 129 29.02 -5.54 -59.06
CA GLU A 129 28.70 -5.71 -60.49
C GLU A 129 29.48 -4.71 -61.36
N GLU A 130 29.50 -3.43 -60.97
CA GLU A 130 30.25 -2.39 -61.69
C GLU A 130 31.76 -2.66 -61.67
N LEU A 131 32.32 -3.08 -60.53
CA LEU A 131 33.73 -3.44 -60.42
C LEU A 131 34.10 -4.60 -61.38
N ARG A 132 33.31 -5.68 -61.36
CA ARG A 132 33.54 -6.82 -62.26
C ARG A 132 33.50 -6.42 -63.73
N ARG A 133 32.59 -5.52 -64.11
CA ARG A 133 32.51 -5.00 -65.48
C ARG A 133 33.78 -4.21 -65.84
N ALA A 134 34.22 -3.30 -64.99
CA ALA A 134 35.41 -2.49 -65.22
C ALA A 134 36.70 -3.32 -65.30
N GLU A 135 36.82 -4.36 -64.47
CA GLU A 135 37.96 -5.30 -64.51
C GLU A 135 38.00 -6.06 -65.85
N GLY A 136 36.86 -6.58 -66.31
CA GLY A 136 36.76 -7.25 -67.60
C GLY A 136 37.13 -6.33 -68.78
N GLU A 137 36.70 -5.07 -68.75
CA GLU A 137 37.10 -4.08 -69.76
C GLU A 137 38.61 -3.81 -69.75
N ARG A 138 39.23 -3.73 -68.56
CA ARG A 138 40.68 -3.52 -68.43
C ARG A 138 41.45 -4.69 -69.02
N GLU A 139 41.06 -5.92 -68.69
CA GLU A 139 41.71 -7.13 -69.19
C GLU A 139 41.67 -7.20 -70.72
N GLN A 140 40.53 -6.86 -71.33
CA GLN A 140 40.39 -6.80 -72.79
C GLN A 140 41.33 -5.78 -73.43
N ARG A 141 41.48 -4.59 -72.84
CA ARG A 141 42.37 -3.53 -73.36
C ARG A 141 43.85 -3.86 -73.24
N VAL A 142 44.23 -4.65 -72.23
CA VAL A 142 45.64 -5.08 -72.02
C VAL A 142 46.00 -6.27 -72.91
N ALA A 143 45.03 -7.11 -73.27
CA ALA A 143 45.23 -8.26 -74.15
C ALA A 143 45.24 -7.92 -75.66
N ALA A 144 44.84 -6.69 -76.03
CA ALA A 144 44.84 -6.16 -77.39
C ALA A 144 46.15 -5.44 -77.73
#